data_AF-A0A1A8MN27-F1
#
_entry.id   AF-A0A1A8MN27-F1
#
_cell.length_a   1.000
_cell.length_b   1.000
_cell.length_c   1.000
_cell.angle_alpha   90.00
_cell.angle_beta   90.00
_cell.angle_gamma   90.00
#
_symmetry.space_group_name_H-M   'P 1'
#
loop_
_entity.id
_entity.type
_entity.pdbx_description
1 polymer ?
#
loop_
_entity_poly.entity_id
_entity_poly.type
_entity_poly.pdbx_seq_one_letter_code
_entity_poly.pdbx_strand_id
1 'polypeptide(L)' 'SIEDCNKLGCCYDRHTSACYYRLNACSLDGHFVFTVKATDTHPPIDPNNLVIKDQPHCSPKVSTPDTAVFKIG' A
#
# COMPACT_ATOMS: atom_id res chain seq x y z
N SER A 1 19.12 -2.56 0.88
CA SER A 1 19.22 -2.78 2.34
C SER A 1 17.85 -2.56 2.99
N ILE A 2 17.70 -2.84 4.30
CA ILE A 2 16.46 -2.51 5.04
C ILE A 2 16.15 -1.01 4.91
N GLU A 3 17.16 -0.15 5.04
CA GLU A 3 17.01 1.31 4.93
C GLU A 3 16.54 1.74 3.54
N ASP A 4 17.03 1.10 2.48
CA ASP A 4 16.60 1.42 1.11
C ASP A 4 15.14 1.06 0.86
N CYS A 5 14.67 -0.09 1.37
CA CYS A 5 13.25 -0.47 1.24
C CYS A 5 12.34 0.45 2.07
N ASN A 6 12.77 0.82 3.27
CA ASN A 6 12.02 1.75 4.11
C ASN A 6 11.90 3.14 3.46
N LYS A 7 12.95 3.62 2.78
CA LYS A 7 12.90 4.89 2.00
C LYS A 7 11.91 4.82 0.83
N LEU A 8 11.65 3.62 0.29
CA LEU A 8 10.66 3.38 -0.76
C LEU A 8 9.24 3.11 -0.22
N GLY A 9 9.07 3.07 1.11
CA GLY A 9 7.80 2.74 1.76
C GLY A 9 7.43 1.25 1.66
N CYS A 10 8.41 0.37 1.44
CA CYS A 10 8.23 -1.07 1.30
C CYS A 10 8.77 -1.82 2.52
N CYS A 11 8.34 -3.07 2.70
CA CYS A 11 8.94 -4.00 3.65
C CYS A 11 10.20 -4.65 3.04
N TYR A 12 11.19 -5.00 3.86
CA TYR A 12 12.34 -5.81 3.44
C TYR A 12 12.16 -7.26 3.86
N ASP A 13 12.27 -8.19 2.93
CA ASP A 13 12.33 -9.62 3.19
C ASP A 13 13.80 -10.06 3.33
N ARG A 14 14.16 -10.53 4.53
CA ARG A 14 15.51 -11.03 4.82
C ARG A 14 15.85 -12.35 4.15
N HIS A 15 14.86 -13.18 3.82
CA HIS A 15 15.07 -14.49 3.23
C HIS A 15 15.39 -14.38 1.74
N THR A 16 14.67 -13.51 1.04
CA THR A 16 14.86 -13.26 -0.40
C THR A 16 15.79 -12.08 -0.70
N SER A 17 16.17 -11.30 0.32
CA SER A 17 16.93 -10.06 0.19
C SER A 17 16.26 -9.03 -0.76
N ALA A 18 14.93 -9.01 -0.79
CA ALA A 18 14.13 -8.19 -1.69
C ALA A 18 13.21 -7.22 -0.94
N CYS A 19 12.87 -6.09 -1.57
CA CYS A 19 11.80 -5.21 -1.09
C CYS A 19 10.45 -5.73 -1.61
N TYR A 20 9.42 -5.70 -0.77
CA TYR A 20 8.05 -6.05 -1.19
C TYR A 20 7.04 -5.10 -0.54
N TYR A 21 5.92 -4.88 -1.23
CA TYR A 21 4.74 -4.24 -0.65
C TYR A 21 3.87 -5.32 0.00
N ARG A 22 3.35 -5.07 1.22
CA ARG A 22 2.40 -5.98 1.84
C ARG A 22 1.12 -6.02 0.99
N LEU A 23 0.95 -7.09 0.22
CA LEU A 23 -0.29 -7.44 -0.45
C LEU A 23 -1.14 -8.23 0.55
N ASN A 24 -2.36 -7.76 0.83
CA ASN A 24 -3.21 -8.40 1.83
C ASN A 24 -3.98 -9.59 1.25
N ALA A 25 -4.27 -9.58 -0.06
CA ALA A 25 -4.93 -10.69 -0.76
C ALA A 25 -4.76 -10.59 -2.29
N CYS A 26 -4.83 -11.74 -2.96
CA CYS A 26 -5.12 -11.82 -4.40
C CYS A 26 -6.64 -11.92 -4.56
N SER A 27 -7.26 -11.10 -5.41
CA SER A 27 -8.68 -11.24 -5.70
C SER A 27 -8.92 -12.38 -6.70
N LEU A 28 -10.12 -12.99 -6.66
CA LEU A 28 -10.50 -14.08 -7.57
C LEU A 28 -10.46 -13.65 -9.04
N ASP A 29 -10.65 -12.37 -9.31
CA ASP A 29 -10.60 -11.77 -10.65
C ASP A 29 -9.20 -11.25 -11.01
N GLY A 30 -8.14 -11.72 -10.34
CA GLY A 30 -6.75 -11.48 -10.74
C GLY A 30 -6.21 -10.08 -10.45
N HIS A 31 -6.92 -9.28 -9.63
CA HIS A 31 -6.43 -7.98 -9.20
C HIS A 31 -5.63 -8.11 -7.90
N PHE A 32 -4.66 -7.22 -7.76
CA PHE A 32 -3.94 -7.01 -6.52
C PHE A 32 -4.77 -6.12 -5.60
N VAL A 33 -5.00 -6.60 -4.37
CA VAL A 33 -5.68 -5.84 -3.33
C VAL A 33 -4.70 -5.55 -2.21
N PHE A 34 -4.53 -4.27 -1.91
CA PHE A 34 -3.77 -3.82 -0.75
C PHE A 34 -4.55 -2.78 0.02
N THR A 35 -4.21 -2.67 1.30
CA THR A 35 -4.88 -1.81 2.25
C THR A 35 -3.85 -0.90 2.88
N VAL A 36 -4.19 0.37 2.99
CA VAL A 36 -3.39 1.37 3.69
C VAL A 36 -4.19 1.83 4.90
N LYS A 37 -3.63 1.68 6.10
CA LYS A 37 -4.24 2.17 7.35
C LYS A 37 -3.69 3.54 7.70
N ALA A 38 -4.50 4.36 8.36
CA ALA A 38 -4.07 5.66 8.89
C ALA A 38 -2.79 5.55 9.76
N THR A 39 -2.64 4.43 10.45
CA THR A 39 -1.54 4.15 11.38
C THR A 39 -0.31 3.50 10.75
N ASP A 40 -0.29 3.24 9.45
CA ASP A 40 0.86 2.60 8.79
C ASP A 40 2.08 3.55 8.69
N THR A 41 1.88 4.85 8.91
CA THR A 41 2.92 5.88 8.90
C THR A 41 2.92 6.71 10.19
N HIS A 42 4.00 7.45 10.41
CA HIS A 42 4.06 8.50 11.41
C HIS A 42 4.58 9.80 10.77
N PRO A 43 3.81 10.92 10.79
CA PRO A 43 2.47 11.06 11.39
C PRO A 43 1.39 10.22 10.68
N PRO A 44 0.23 9.98 11.32
CA PRO A 44 -0.88 9.30 10.68
C PRO A 44 -1.33 10.02 9.40
N ILE A 45 -1.68 9.25 8.39
CA ILE A 45 -2.21 9.75 7.11
C ILE A 45 -3.74 9.71 7.12
N ASP A 46 -4.37 10.58 6.32
CA ASP A 46 -5.80 10.51 6.04
C ASP A 46 -6.06 9.58 4.84
N PRO A 47 -6.68 8.40 5.05
CA PRO A 47 -6.90 7.44 3.99
C PRO A 47 -7.87 7.92 2.88
N ASN A 48 -8.66 8.96 3.14
CA ASN A 48 -9.57 9.53 2.13
C ASN A 48 -8.85 10.35 1.07
N ASN A 49 -7.64 10.82 1.36
CA ASN A 49 -6.86 11.73 0.51
C ASN A 49 -5.68 11.03 -0.18
N LEU A 50 -5.66 9.70 -0.18
CA LEU A 50 -4.58 8.93 -0.80
C LEU A 50 -4.77 8.80 -2.31
N VAL A 51 -3.68 9.02 -3.03
CA VAL A 51 -3.56 8.81 -4.48
C VAL A 51 -2.27 8.07 -4.78
N ILE A 52 -2.28 7.26 -5.85
CA ILE A 52 -1.05 6.63 -6.32
C ILE A 52 -0.24 7.65 -7.11
N LYS A 53 1.01 7.83 -6.70
CA LYS A 53 1.95 8.73 -7.39
C LYS A 53 2.04 8.35 -8.88
N ASP A 54 2.00 9.35 -9.74
CA ASP A 54 2.03 9.21 -11.20
C ASP A 54 0.80 8.48 -11.81
N GLN A 55 -0.18 8.09 -10.99
CA GLN A 55 -1.45 7.47 -11.40
C GLN A 55 -2.65 8.06 -10.61
N PRO A 56 -2.96 9.35 -10.77
CA PRO A 56 -4.02 10.01 -9.99
C PRO A 56 -5.43 9.47 -10.24
N HIS A 57 -5.64 8.76 -11.36
CA HIS A 57 -6.90 8.06 -11.66
C HIS A 57 -7.07 6.76 -10.84
N CYS A 58 -6.00 6.28 -10.21
CA CYS A 58 -6.00 5.10 -9.36
C CYS A 58 -6.28 5.52 -7.92
N SER A 59 -7.55 5.84 -7.65
CA SER A 59 -8.07 6.14 -6.31
C SER A 59 -8.48 4.87 -5.56
N PRO A 60 -8.56 4.91 -4.22
CA PRO A 60 -9.10 3.82 -3.43
C PRO A 60 -10.50 3.42 -3.92
N LYS A 61 -10.78 2.12 -3.97
CA LYS A 61 -12.15 1.62 -4.24
C LYS A 61 -13.05 1.79 -3.02
N VAL A 62 -12.46 1.77 -1.82
CA VAL A 62 -13.14 2.01 -0.55
C VAL A 62 -12.20 2.85 0.32
N SER A 63 -12.73 3.91 0.92
CA SER A 63 -12.04 4.68 1.95
C SER A 63 -12.94 4.91 3.16
N THR A 64 -12.35 4.79 4.34
CA THR A 64 -12.88 5.20 5.63
C THR A 64 -11.84 6.07 6.34
N PRO A 65 -12.17 6.75 7.45
CA PRO A 65 -11.18 7.49 8.23
C PRO A 65 -9.99 6.64 8.70
N ASP A 66 -10.17 5.33 8.84
CA ASP A 66 -9.13 4.43 9.37
C ASP A 66 -8.35 3.70 8.27
N THR A 67 -8.93 3.54 7.08
CA THR A 67 -8.39 2.62 6.06
C THR A 67 -8.81 2.98 4.63
N ALA A 68 -7.89 2.83 3.68
CA ALA A 68 -8.13 2.85 2.24
C ALA A 68 -7.82 1.48 1.63
N VAL A 69 -8.70 1.00 0.75
CA VAL A 69 -8.51 -0.25 0.00
C VAL A 69 -8.32 0.08 -1.47
N PHE A 70 -7.17 -0.32 -2.01
CA PHE A 70 -6.86 -0.22 -3.42
C PHE A 70 -7.04 -1.59 -4.07
N LYS A 71 -7.56 -1.57 -5.31
CA LYS A 71 -7.68 -2.73 -6.18
C LYS A 71 -7.14 -2.35 -7.55
N ILE A 72 -6.04 -2.97 -7.95
CA ILE A 72 -5.31 -2.66 -9.19
C ILE A 72 -5.11 -3.94 -9.98
N GLY A 73 -5.33 -3.88 -11.29
CA GLY A 73 -5.19 -4.97 -12.24
C GLY A 73 -5.19 -4.43 -13.66
#